data_AF-A0A4S8IPY0-F1
#
_entry.id   AF-A0A4S8IPY0-F1
#
_cell.length_a   1.000
_cell.length_b   1.000
_cell.length_c   1.000
_cell.angle_alpha   90.00
_cell.angle_beta   90.00
_cell.angle_gamma   90.00
#
_symmetry.space_group_name_H-M   'P 1'
#
loop_
_entity.id
_entity.type
_entity.pdbx_description
1 polymer ?
#
loop_
_entity_poly.entity_id
_entity_poly.type
_entity_poly.pdbx_seq_one_letter_code
_entity_poly.pdbx_strand_id
1 'polypeptide(L)'
;METPSRFQPRRPGKGTNGNIKIQELTKYQINQMEQMISQDHVVNWELKRGERSDIKQLISISPYRGIRHQDGSPLHGQRTHTNARTSRKRILQ
;
A
#
# COMPACT_ATOMS: atom_id res chain seq x y z
N MET A 1 25.86 0.07 -3.70
CA MET A 1 24.79 0.40 -2.73
C MET A 1 23.74 1.19 -3.48
N GLU A 2 22.78 0.51 -4.10
CA GLU A 2 21.72 1.16 -4.86
C GLU A 2 20.61 1.59 -3.92
N THR A 3 20.25 2.87 -3.95
CA THR A 3 19.11 3.41 -3.23
C THR A 3 17.82 2.78 -3.77
N PRO A 4 16.85 2.38 -2.93
CA PRO A 4 15.61 1.80 -3.43
C PRO A 4 14.84 2.83 -4.27
N SER A 5 14.67 2.53 -5.55
CA SER A 5 14.06 3.36 -6.63
C SER A 5 12.72 4.03 -6.27
N ARG A 6 11.99 3.53 -5.28
CA ARG A 6 10.69 4.09 -4.85
C ARG A 6 10.80 5.27 -3.88
N PHE A 7 11.95 5.50 -3.25
CA PHE A 7 12.19 6.72 -2.50
C PHE A 7 12.52 7.85 -3.49
N GLN A 8 11.49 8.36 -4.18
CA GLN A 8 11.62 9.70 -4.74
C GLN A 8 11.94 10.62 -3.55
N PRO A 9 13.00 11.45 -3.62
CA PRO A 9 13.18 12.48 -2.61
C PRO A 9 11.86 13.24 -2.53
N ARG A 10 11.31 13.40 -1.32
CA ARG A 10 10.09 14.20 -1.14
C ARG A 10 10.36 15.52 -1.85
N ARG A 11 9.65 15.80 -2.94
CA ARG A 11 9.75 17.10 -3.61
C ARG A 11 9.61 18.14 -2.51
N PRO A 12 10.46 19.18 -2.45
CA PRO A 12 10.27 20.24 -1.48
C PRO A 12 8.87 20.79 -1.73
N GLY A 13 7.95 20.43 -0.83
CA GLY A 13 6.57 20.88 -0.88
C GLY A 13 6.63 22.39 -0.82
N LYS A 14 6.06 23.05 -1.81
CA LYS A 14 5.97 24.50 -1.83
C LYS A 14 5.32 24.98 -0.52
N GLY A 15 6.10 25.70 0.28
CA GLY A 15 5.56 26.65 1.27
C GLY A 15 5.26 26.13 2.67
N THR A 16 5.63 24.91 3.05
CA THR A 16 5.61 24.50 4.47
C THR A 16 6.99 24.02 4.89
N ASN A 17 7.62 24.76 5.80
CA ASN A 17 8.84 24.29 6.46
C ASN A 17 8.51 22.95 7.12
N GLY A 18 9.20 21.87 6.73
CA GLY A 18 9.01 20.53 7.30
C GLY A 18 9.37 20.40 8.79
N ASN A 19 9.65 21.53 9.46
CA ASN A 19 9.93 21.68 10.88
C ASN A 19 8.73 22.26 11.68
N ILE A 20 7.59 22.52 11.03
CA ILE A 20 6.40 23.03 11.72
C ILE A 20 5.72 21.88 12.46
N LYS A 21 5.45 22.07 13.76
CA LYS A 21 4.73 21.09 14.57
C LYS A 21 3.27 21.02 14.13
N ILE A 22 2.65 19.84 14.24
CA ILE A 22 1.25 19.59 13.86
C ILE A 22 0.28 20.59 14.52
N GLN A 23 0.62 21.07 15.72
CA GLN A 23 -0.19 22.00 16.51
C GLN A 23 -0.20 23.45 16.00
N GLU A 24 0.73 23.83 15.12
CA GLU A 24 0.86 25.19 14.57
C GLU A 24 0.23 25.33 13.16
N LEU A 25 -0.33 24.24 12.63
CA LEU A 25 -0.94 24.23 11.31
C LEU A 25 -2.24 25.05 11.30
N THR A 26 -2.32 25.99 10.36
CA THR A 26 -3.55 26.76 10.15
C THR A 26 -4.56 25.90 9.37
N LYS A 27 -5.86 26.04 9.66
CA LYS A 27 -6.94 25.33 8.94
C LYS A 27 -6.84 25.45 7.41
N TYR A 28 -6.40 26.60 6.91
CA TYR A 28 -6.17 26.83 5.48
C TYR A 28 -5.09 25.89 4.90
N GLN A 29 -3.96 25.73 5.60
CA GLN A 29 -2.87 24.85 5.16
C GLN A 29 -3.30 23.39 5.16
N ILE A 30 -4.11 22.98 6.14
CA ILE A 30 -4.68 21.62 6.20
C ILE A 30 -5.57 21.36 4.98
N ASN A 31 -6.50 22.28 4.68
CA ASN A 31 -7.37 22.15 3.51
C ASN A 31 -6.58 22.09 2.19
N GLN A 32 -5.51 22.89 2.06
CA GLN A 32 -4.64 22.83 0.90
C GLN A 32 -3.95 21.47 0.78
N MET A 33 -3.44 20.91 1.88
CA MET A 33 -2.84 19.57 1.88
C MET A 33 -3.86 18.48 1.53
N GLU A 34 -5.08 18.56 2.06
CA GLU A 34 -6.14 17.59 1.74
C GLU A 34 -6.54 17.64 0.26
N GLN A 35 -6.68 18.83 -0.32
CA GLN A 35 -6.96 19.00 -1.76
C GLN A 35 -5.83 18.43 -2.62
N MET A 36 -4.58 18.71 -2.28
CA MET A 36 -3.42 18.17 -3.00
C MET A 36 -3.37 16.63 -2.93
N ILE A 37 -3.59 16.07 -1.73
CA ILE A 37 -3.59 14.62 -1.53
C ILE A 37 -4.72 13.96 -2.33
N SER A 38 -5.91 14.55 -2.33
CA SER A 38 -7.07 14.01 -3.05
C SER A 38 -6.94 14.07 -4.57
N GLN A 39 -6.19 15.03 -5.13
CA GLN A 39 -5.99 15.17 -6.57
C GLN A 39 -4.91 14.22 -7.09
N ASP A 40 -3.79 14.11 -6.39
CA ASP A 40 -2.62 13.39 -6.88
C ASP A 40 -2.62 11.89 -6.53
N HIS A 41 -3.40 11.48 -5.51
CA HIS A 41 -3.31 10.13 -4.95
C HIS A 41 -4.67 9.51 -4.67
N VAL A 42 -4.81 8.23 -5.04
CA VAL A 42 -5.90 7.38 -4.55
C VAL A 42 -5.54 6.93 -3.15
N VAL A 43 -6.28 7.39 -2.15
CA VAL A 43 -5.93 7.16 -0.73
C VAL A 43 -6.91 6.20 -0.04
N ASN A 44 -6.38 5.45 0.92
CA ASN A 44 -7.13 4.68 1.90
C ASN A 44 -8.10 3.64 1.29
N TRP A 45 -9.42 3.85 1.42
CA TRP A 45 -10.45 2.84 1.14
C TRP A 45 -10.62 2.56 -0.35
N GLU A 46 -10.35 3.55 -1.20
CA GLU A 46 -10.42 3.38 -2.64
C GLU A 46 -9.25 2.53 -3.16
N LEU A 47 -8.03 2.80 -2.68
CA LEU A 47 -6.86 1.98 -2.98
C LEU A 47 -7.07 0.53 -2.52
N LYS A 48 -7.58 0.33 -1.30
CA LYS A 48 -7.92 -1.01 -0.78
C LYS A 48 -9.02 -1.70 -1.60
N ARG A 49 -9.94 -0.94 -2.21
CA ARG A 49 -10.98 -1.50 -3.10
C ARG A 49 -10.38 -1.94 -4.44
N GLY A 50 -9.50 -1.12 -5.02
CA GLY A 50 -8.74 -1.47 -6.23
C GLY A 50 -7.93 -2.74 -6.04
N GLU A 51 -7.08 -2.80 -5.01
CA GLU A 51 -6.27 -3.98 -4.70
C GLU A 51 -7.11 -5.25 -4.49
N ARG A 52 -8.27 -5.14 -3.82
CA ARG A 52 -9.19 -6.27 -3.65
C ARG A 52 -9.82 -6.71 -4.97
N SER A 53 -10.14 -5.77 -5.85
CA SER A 53 -10.66 -6.07 -7.18
C SER A 53 -9.63 -6.84 -8.00
N ASP A 54 -8.39 -6.37 -8.00
CA ASP A 54 -7.28 -7.01 -8.70
C ASP A 54 -7.03 -8.44 -8.20
N ILE A 55 -7.04 -8.65 -6.88
CA ILE A 55 -6.90 -9.99 -6.28
C ILE A 55 -8.07 -10.90 -6.69
N LYS A 56 -9.31 -10.39 -6.71
CA LYS A 56 -10.48 -11.18 -7.14
C LYS A 56 -10.38 -11.58 -8.61
N GLN A 57 -9.92 -10.66 -9.46
CA GLN A 57 -9.69 -10.94 -10.88
C GLN A 57 -8.62 -12.02 -11.05
N LEU A 58 -7.52 -11.95 -10.30
CA LEU A 58 -6.48 -12.99 -10.29
C LEU A 58 -7.04 -14.35 -9.85
N ILE A 59 -7.89 -14.40 -8.83
CA ILE A 59 -8.53 -15.67 -8.42
C ILE A 59 -9.43 -16.22 -9.53
N SER A 60 -10.25 -15.38 -10.16
CA SER A 60 -11.17 -15.78 -11.22
C SER A 60 -10.47 -16.36 -12.46
N ILE A 61 -9.30 -15.83 -12.83
CA ILE A 61 -8.53 -16.30 -14.00
C ILE A 61 -7.70 -17.54 -13.64
N SER A 62 -7.43 -17.78 -12.36
CA SER A 62 -6.65 -18.92 -11.84
C SER A 62 -5.22 -19.12 -12.41
N PRO A 63 -4.42 -18.07 -12.69
CA PRO A 63 -2.98 -18.26 -12.87
C PRO A 63 -2.33 -18.66 -11.53
N TYR A 64 -1.05 -19.08 -11.56
CA TYR A 64 -0.30 -19.48 -10.36
C TYR A 64 -0.45 -18.51 -9.17
N ARG A 65 -0.43 -17.19 -9.44
CA ARG A 65 -0.64 -16.16 -8.40
C ARG A 65 -2.04 -16.21 -7.79
N GLY A 66 -3.08 -16.43 -8.60
CA GLY A 66 -4.47 -16.55 -8.13
C GLY A 66 -4.66 -17.75 -7.21
N ILE A 67 -4.13 -18.92 -7.61
CA ILE A 67 -4.17 -20.15 -6.81
C ILE A 67 -3.46 -19.93 -5.46
N ARG A 68 -2.27 -19.34 -5.48
CA ARG A 68 -1.52 -19.01 -4.26
C ARG A 68 -2.25 -18.00 -3.37
N HIS A 69 -2.93 -17.02 -3.94
CA HIS A 69 -3.77 -16.06 -3.20
C HIS A 69 -4.96 -16.76 -2.53
N GLN A 70 -5.60 -17.72 -3.20
CA GLN A 70 -6.69 -18.52 -2.67
C GLN A 70 -6.22 -19.43 -1.53
N ASP A 71 -5.06 -20.08 -1.69
CA ASP A 71 -4.44 -20.96 -0.70
C ASP A 71 -3.79 -20.20 0.48
N GLY A 72 -3.70 -18.86 0.42
CA GLY A 72 -2.98 -18.06 1.41
C GLY A 72 -1.48 -18.39 1.48
N SER A 73 -0.87 -18.78 0.36
CA SER A 73 0.54 -19.12 0.27
C SER A 73 1.39 -17.96 -0.28
N PRO A 74 2.69 -17.88 0.06
CA PRO A 74 3.60 -16.89 -0.51
C PRO A 74 3.61 -16.90 -2.04
N LEU A 75 3.60 -15.71 -2.64
CA LEU A 75 3.44 -15.50 -4.08
C LEU A 75 4.77 -15.51 -4.85
N HIS A 76 5.86 -15.11 -4.19
CA HIS A 76 7.18 -14.89 -4.81
C HIS A 76 8.10 -16.13 -4.76
N GLY A 77 7.54 -17.34 -4.72
CA GLY A 77 8.32 -18.58 -4.71
C GLY A 77 9.07 -18.86 -3.41
N GLN A 78 8.66 -18.23 -2.31
CA GLN A 78 9.25 -18.47 -0.99
C GLN A 78 8.96 -19.90 -0.51
N ARG A 79 9.85 -20.46 0.31
CA ARG A 79 9.70 -21.82 0.86
C ARG A 79 8.47 -21.93 1.77
N THR A 80 7.52 -22.79 1.40
CA THR A 80 6.26 -22.98 2.14
C THR A 80 6.27 -24.11 3.16
N HIS A 81 7.35 -24.91 3.23
CA HIS A 81 7.43 -26.01 4.19
C HIS A 81 7.49 -25.49 5.65
N THR A 82 8.47 -24.64 5.97
CA THR A 82 8.75 -24.18 7.34
C THR A 82 8.30 -22.74 7.62
N ASN A 83 8.80 -21.77 6.84
CA ASN A 83 8.79 -20.35 7.22
C ASN A 83 7.80 -19.51 6.40
N ALA A 84 6.51 -19.78 6.52
CA ALA A 84 5.44 -19.02 5.83
C ALA A 84 4.33 -18.57 6.78
N ARG A 85 4.67 -18.28 8.05
CA ARG A 85 3.69 -17.99 9.11
C ARG A 85 2.88 -16.70 8.88
N THR A 86 3.46 -15.70 8.22
CA THR A 86 2.79 -14.41 7.95
C THR A 86 1.75 -14.51 6.85
N SER A 87 2.03 -15.30 5.81
CA SER A 87 1.10 -15.46 4.67
C SER A 87 0.09 -16.57 4.90
N ARG A 88 0.50 -17.70 5.52
CA ARG A 88 -0.40 -18.80 5.84
C ARG A 88 -1.43 -18.31 6.85
N LYS A 89 -2.66 -18.07 6.38
CA LYS A 89 -3.80 -17.92 7.26
C LYS A 89 -4.03 -19.25 7.96
N ARG A 90 -3.80 -19.30 9.27
CA ARG A 90 -4.30 -20.38 10.11
C ARG A 90 -5.82 -20.26 10.07
N ILE A 91 -6.49 -21.15 9.33
CA ILE A 91 -7.92 -21.37 9.56
C ILE A 91 -7.97 -22.02 10.94
N LEU A 92 -8.15 -21.21 11.99
CA LEU A 92 -8.65 -21.74 13.25
C LEU A 92 -10.07 -22.21 12.93
N GLN A 93 -10.31 -23.50 13.16
CA GLN A 93 -11.64 -24.10 13.11
C GLN A 93 -12.55 -23.47 14.15
#